data_AF-A0A8H3L6D3-F1
#
_entry.id   AF-A0A8H3L6D3-F1
#
_cell.length_a   1.000
_cell.length_b   1.000
_cell.length_c   1.000
_cell.angle_alpha   90.00
_cell.angle_beta   90.00
_cell.angle_gamma   90.00
#
_symmetry.space_group_name_H-M   'P 1'
#
loop_
_entity.id
_entity.type
_entity.pdbx_description
1 polymer ?
#
loop_
_entity_poly.entity_id
_entity_poly.type
_entity_poly.pdbx_seq_one_letter_code
_entity_poly.pdbx_strand_id
1 'polypeptide(L)'
;MSEPALKKRKVIQRDQTNSQIRWKHLELLGVLSYLTTNFDLWQENHLKACNMAIRETNINRDDKALYNKIYSMIKAMEDYHKEVEKKNEKNQETSNRTSDGDGDGNSDVIMKDKDSTTTTNSYSNFVPQIPFTMEMVEKVYNQQIQNYDRLIEINREIIEKRHKEVRDLYEQISKRQTDLVKLIELANSKLEDLKNVTGGQCGMRSVADTLLCAGIADNLVLKRQRKAPNEKARKQNRNKEEFGNHFKSLKRS
;
A
#
# COMPACT_ATOMS: atom_id res chain seq x y z
N MET A 1 41.65 -6.91 61.96
CA MET A 1 42.09 -7.06 60.56
C MET A 1 40.84 -7.24 59.73
N SER A 2 40.49 -6.22 58.93
CA SER A 2 39.20 -6.09 58.26
C SER A 2 39.38 -6.26 56.75
N GLU A 3 38.60 -7.18 56.18
CA GLU A 3 38.56 -7.53 54.76
C GLU A 3 37.81 -6.45 53.94
N PRO A 4 38.30 -6.00 52.76
CA PRO A 4 37.56 -5.07 51.93
C PRO A 4 36.67 -5.82 50.92
N ALA A 5 35.35 -5.57 51.01
CA ALA A 5 34.36 -6.07 50.07
C ALA A 5 34.51 -5.41 48.68
N LEU A 6 34.81 -6.21 47.65
CA LEU A 6 34.83 -5.82 46.24
C LEU A 6 33.41 -5.52 45.74
N LYS A 7 33.05 -4.22 45.68
CA LYS A 7 31.87 -3.72 44.97
C LYS A 7 32.04 -3.94 43.46
N LYS A 8 31.40 -4.98 42.92
CA LYS A 8 31.21 -5.16 41.47
C LYS A 8 30.26 -4.07 40.96
N ARG A 9 30.81 -3.01 40.37
CA ARG A 9 30.07 -2.00 39.62
C ARG A 9 29.53 -2.66 38.34
N LYS A 10 28.22 -2.92 38.29
CA LYS A 10 27.51 -3.15 37.02
C LYS A 10 27.61 -1.86 36.22
N VAL A 11 28.50 -1.85 35.23
CA VAL A 11 28.52 -0.84 34.18
C VAL A 11 27.27 -1.07 33.34
N ILE A 12 26.24 -0.28 33.60
CA ILE A 12 25.09 -0.15 32.71
C ILE A 12 25.65 0.55 31.46
N GLN A 13 25.92 -0.22 30.41
CA GLN A 13 26.06 0.33 29.07
C GLN A 13 24.68 0.90 28.69
N ARG A 14 24.51 2.21 28.87
CA ARG A 14 23.51 2.98 28.14
C ARG A 14 24.08 3.20 26.75
N ASP A 15 23.79 2.26 25.85
CA ASP A 15 24.04 2.50 24.44
C ASP A 15 23.14 3.64 23.96
N GLN A 16 23.81 4.69 23.51
CA GLN A 16 23.24 5.73 22.67
C GLN A 16 22.64 5.10 21.42
N THR A 17 21.35 5.32 21.17
CA THR A 17 20.77 5.58 19.83
C THR A 17 19.29 5.96 19.99
N ASN A 18 19.02 7.09 20.66
CA ASN A 18 17.75 7.81 20.51
C ASN A 18 17.78 8.66 19.22
N SER A 19 18.24 8.05 18.13
CA SER A 19 17.99 8.54 16.78
C SER A 19 16.70 7.86 16.36
N GLN A 20 15.65 8.66 16.21
CA GLN A 20 14.34 8.22 15.74
C GLN A 20 14.53 7.47 14.42
N ILE A 21 14.59 6.13 14.48
CA ILE A 21 14.96 5.33 13.31
C ILE A 21 13.91 5.62 12.24
N ARG A 22 14.34 6.28 11.18
CA ARG A 22 13.46 6.67 10.08
C ARG A 22 12.84 5.41 9.49
N TRP A 23 11.52 5.39 9.41
CA TRP A 23 10.78 4.30 8.79
C TRP A 23 11.11 4.26 7.30
N LYS A 24 11.54 3.10 6.80
CA LYS A 24 11.69 2.93 5.34
C LYS A 24 10.31 2.87 4.73
N HIS A 25 10.16 3.50 3.56
CA HIS A 25 8.87 3.58 2.89
C HIS A 25 8.27 2.18 2.59
N LEU A 26 9.10 1.25 2.13
CA LEU A 26 8.68 -0.13 1.82
C LEU A 26 8.28 -0.94 3.07
N GLU A 27 8.95 -0.72 4.21
CA GLU A 27 8.57 -1.38 5.48
C GLU A 27 7.15 -0.96 5.88
N LEU A 28 6.90 0.35 5.86
CA LEU A 28 5.60 0.89 6.24
C LEU A 28 4.51 0.48 5.25
N LEU A 29 4.80 0.51 3.94
CA LEU A 29 3.86 0.10 2.90
C LEU A 29 3.47 -1.38 3.04
N GLY A 30 4.43 -2.26 3.33
CA GLY A 30 4.16 -3.68 3.56
C GLY A 30 3.23 -3.91 4.74
N VAL A 31 3.50 -3.26 5.88
CA VAL A 31 2.65 -3.36 7.06
C VAL A 31 1.24 -2.83 6.79
N LEU A 32 1.11 -1.64 6.20
CA LEU A 32 -0.19 -1.05 5.92
C LEU A 32 -1.01 -1.92 4.96
N SER A 33 -0.37 -2.50 3.94
CA SER A 33 -1.02 -3.43 3.01
C SER A 33 -1.56 -4.67 3.73
N TYR A 34 -0.75 -5.25 4.63
CA TYR A 34 -1.16 -6.39 5.44
C TYR A 34 -2.35 -6.06 6.35
N LEU A 35 -2.29 -4.94 7.08
CA LEU A 35 -3.36 -4.53 7.99
C LEU A 35 -4.65 -4.19 7.25
N THR A 36 -4.56 -3.56 6.07
CA THR A 36 -5.73 -3.24 5.25
C THR A 36 -6.41 -4.52 4.74
N THR A 37 -5.63 -5.55 4.41
CA THR A 37 -6.16 -6.84 3.96
C THR A 37 -6.76 -7.66 5.12
N ASN A 38 -6.27 -7.45 6.34
CA ASN A 38 -6.69 -8.17 7.55
C ASN A 38 -7.34 -7.22 8.56
N PHE A 39 -8.24 -6.36 8.10
CA PHE A 39 -8.82 -5.30 8.92
C PHE A 39 -9.61 -5.82 10.13
N ASP A 40 -10.25 -6.99 10.01
CA ASP A 40 -10.97 -7.63 11.11
C ASP A 40 -10.04 -7.93 12.29
N LEU A 41 -8.82 -8.40 12.00
CA LEU A 41 -7.82 -8.68 13.03
C LEU A 41 -7.37 -7.40 13.74
N TRP A 42 -7.30 -6.28 13.01
CA TRP A 42 -7.02 -4.97 13.59
C TRP A 42 -8.14 -4.58 14.57
N GLN A 43 -9.40 -4.65 14.13
CA GLN A 43 -10.56 -4.31 14.97
C GLN A 43 -10.64 -5.15 16.25
N GLU A 44 -10.33 -6.44 16.17
CA GLU A 44 -10.33 -7.32 17.34
C GLU A 44 -9.20 -6.97 18.33
N ASN A 45 -7.97 -6.83 17.83
CA ASN A 45 -6.81 -6.59 18.67
C ASN A 45 -5.64 -5.98 17.89
N HIS A 46 -5.47 -4.66 18.04
CA HIS A 46 -4.41 -3.90 17.35
C HIS A 46 -3.00 -4.45 17.59
N LEU A 47 -2.67 -4.85 18.82
CA LEU A 47 -1.31 -5.33 19.15
C LEU A 47 -1.03 -6.69 18.51
N LYS A 48 -2.03 -7.58 18.51
CA LYS A 48 -1.94 -8.87 17.83
C LYS A 48 -1.81 -8.68 16.31
N ALA A 49 -2.56 -7.75 15.73
CA ALA A 49 -2.46 -7.41 14.31
C ALA A 49 -1.08 -6.88 13.93
N CYS A 50 -0.50 -5.96 14.72
CA CYS A 50 0.87 -5.49 14.55
C CYS A 50 1.89 -6.62 14.61
N ASN A 51 1.77 -7.52 15.59
CA ASN A 51 2.67 -8.66 15.74
C ASN A 51 2.60 -9.64 14.56
N MET A 52 1.41 -9.90 14.03
CA MET A 52 1.28 -10.71 12.81
C MET A 52 1.87 -9.99 11.59
N ALA A 53 1.62 -8.68 11.45
CA ALA A 53 2.17 -7.88 10.36
C ALA A 53 3.71 -7.92 10.35
N ILE A 54 4.34 -7.84 11.53
CA ILE A 54 5.81 -7.94 11.68
C ILE A 54 6.33 -9.26 11.13
N ARG A 55 5.68 -10.37 11.48
CA ARG A 55 6.07 -11.72 11.04
C ARG A 55 5.92 -11.89 9.54
N GLU A 56 4.80 -11.45 8.98
CA GLU A 56 4.47 -11.60 7.55
C GLU A 56 5.32 -10.71 6.65
N THR A 57 5.61 -9.49 7.11
CA THR A 57 6.43 -8.54 6.34
C THR A 57 7.92 -8.67 6.61
N ASN A 58 8.31 -9.56 7.54
CA ASN A 58 9.69 -9.82 7.94
C ASN A 58 10.48 -8.55 8.30
N ILE A 59 9.83 -7.61 9.00
CA ILE A 59 10.47 -6.36 9.43
C ILE A 59 11.10 -6.53 10.82
N ASN A 60 12.30 -6.01 11.01
CA ASN A 60 12.97 -6.03 12.31
C ASN A 60 12.59 -4.78 13.13
N ARG A 61 11.35 -4.73 13.64
CA ARG A 61 10.83 -3.63 14.43
C ARG A 61 10.16 -4.16 15.70
N ASP A 62 10.24 -3.34 16.74
CA ASP A 62 9.50 -3.54 17.99
C ASP A 62 7.99 -3.35 17.75
N ASP A 63 7.17 -4.20 18.34
CA ASP A 63 5.72 -4.22 18.14
C ASP A 63 5.03 -2.97 18.70
N LYS A 64 5.51 -2.45 19.83
CA LYS A 64 5.05 -1.19 20.41
C LYS A 64 5.45 0.00 19.55
N ALA A 65 6.67 0.00 18.99
CA ALA A 65 7.09 1.04 18.04
C ALA A 65 6.21 1.05 16.78
N LEU A 66 5.85 -0.14 16.26
CA LEU A 66 4.97 -0.26 15.11
C LEU A 66 3.55 0.22 15.41
N TYR A 67 2.98 -0.23 16.53
CA TYR A 67 1.66 0.20 17.00
C TYR A 67 1.58 1.73 17.12
N ASN A 68 2.54 2.34 17.81
CA ASN A 68 2.58 3.79 17.99
C ASN A 68 2.67 4.53 16.65
N LYS A 69 3.41 3.97 15.68
CA LYS A 69 3.53 4.56 14.35
C LYS A 69 2.21 4.54 13.60
N ILE A 70 1.53 3.39 13.55
CA ILE A 70 0.23 3.25 12.87
C ILE A 70 -0.81 4.14 13.56
N TYR A 71 -0.88 4.11 14.89
CA TYR A 71 -1.78 4.94 15.66
C TYR A 71 -1.57 6.44 15.40
N SER A 72 -0.31 6.89 15.33
CA SER A 72 -0.01 8.29 15.00
C SER A 72 -0.49 8.71 13.61
N MET A 73 -0.46 7.79 12.64
CA MET A 73 -0.93 8.06 11.28
C MET A 73 -2.45 8.13 11.22
N ILE A 74 -3.14 7.18 11.86
CA ILE A 74 -4.60 7.18 11.95
C ILE A 74 -5.08 8.48 12.61
N LYS A 75 -4.47 8.85 13.74
CA LYS A 75 -4.82 10.09 14.45
C LYS A 75 -4.59 11.33 13.58
N ALA A 76 -3.47 11.42 12.86
CA ALA A 76 -3.22 12.54 11.96
C ALA A 76 -4.26 12.62 10.82
N MET A 77 -4.75 11.48 10.33
CA MET A 77 -5.84 11.45 9.36
C MET A 77 -7.15 11.93 9.99
N GLU A 78 -7.53 11.41 11.16
CA GLU A 78 -8.74 11.84 11.87
C GLU A 78 -8.75 13.35 12.15
N ASP A 79 -7.62 13.90 12.58
CA ASP A 79 -7.48 15.33 12.86
C ASP A 79 -7.61 16.17 11.58
N TYR A 80 -7.03 15.71 10.45
CA TYR A 80 -7.21 16.35 9.15
C TYR A 80 -8.68 16.37 8.72
N HIS A 81 -9.40 15.26 8.87
CA HIS A 81 -10.82 15.19 8.53
C HIS A 81 -11.68 16.13 9.38
N LYS A 82 -11.41 16.21 10.69
CA LYS A 82 -12.10 17.17 11.60
C LYS A 82 -11.85 18.62 11.21
N GLU A 83 -10.65 18.96 10.75
CA GLU A 83 -10.34 20.32 10.29
C GLU A 83 -11.08 20.66 8.99
N VAL A 84 -11.22 19.70 8.07
CA VAL A 84 -11.97 19.88 6.82
C VAL A 84 -13.46 20.11 7.12
N GLU A 85 -14.06 19.34 8.03
CA GLU A 85 -15.47 19.51 8.42
C GLU A 85 -15.73 20.89 9.05
N LYS A 86 -14.88 21.34 9.98
CA LYS A 86 -15.00 22.67 10.60
C LYS A 86 -14.89 23.82 9.62
N LYS A 87 -14.10 23.68 8.55
CA LYS A 87 -14.01 24.70 7.50
C LYS A 87 -15.28 24.75 6.65
N ASN A 88 -15.91 23.61 6.41
CA ASN A 88 -17.16 23.55 5.65
C ASN A 88 -18.34 24.15 6.43
N GLU A 89 -18.42 23.94 7.75
CA GLU A 89 -19.45 24.53 8.61
C GLU A 89 -19.35 26.07 8.67
N LYS A 90 -18.14 26.62 8.82
CA LYS A 90 -17.91 28.08 8.84
C LYS A 90 -18.26 28.77 7.51
N ASN A 91 -18.20 28.05 6.40
CA ASN A 91 -18.55 28.58 5.08
C ASN A 91 -20.07 28.58 4.81
N GLN A 92 -20.87 27.84 5.59
CA GLN A 92 -22.33 27.89 5.49
C GLN A 92 -22.95 29.02 6.33
N GLU A 93 -22.34 29.40 7.45
CA GLU A 93 -22.87 30.46 8.33
C GLU A 93 -22.75 31.87 7.76
N THR A 94 -21.84 32.13 6.82
CA THR A 94 -21.69 33.45 6.19
C THR A 94 -22.55 33.63 4.93
N SER A 95 -23.29 32.61 4.49
CA SER A 95 -24.11 32.65 3.28
C SER A 95 -25.57 33.11 3.50
N ASN A 96 -26.00 33.35 4.75
CA ASN A 96 -27.40 33.67 5.08
C ASN A 96 -27.61 35.09 5.65
N ARG A 97 -26.87 36.09 5.15
CA ARG A 97 -27.20 37.51 5.37
C ARG A 97 -27.29 38.28 4.05
N THR A 98 -28.19 37.85 3.18
CA THR A 98 -28.94 38.81 2.35
C THR A 98 -29.98 39.41 3.28
N SER A 99 -29.75 40.61 3.81
CA SER A 99 -30.24 41.85 3.20
C SER A 99 -31.67 41.68 2.73
N ASP A 100 -32.63 42.10 3.56
CA ASP A 100 -33.78 42.88 3.13
C ASP A 100 -34.27 43.69 4.34
N GLY A 101 -34.18 45.01 4.20
CA GLY A 101 -34.75 45.97 5.12
C GLY A 101 -36.24 46.15 4.86
N ASP A 102 -36.96 46.57 5.90
CA ASP A 102 -37.80 47.76 5.94
C ASP A 102 -38.75 47.68 7.14
N GLY A 103 -38.84 48.73 7.95
CA GLY A 103 -39.90 48.87 8.95
C GLY A 103 -39.57 49.62 10.23
N ASP A 104 -39.32 50.92 10.10
CA ASP A 104 -39.91 52.01 10.90
C ASP A 104 -40.10 51.81 12.42
N GLY A 105 -39.32 52.55 13.21
CA GLY A 105 -39.34 52.45 14.67
C GLY A 105 -38.59 53.58 15.37
N ASN A 106 -39.17 54.77 15.28
CA ASN A 106 -38.91 55.97 16.06
C ASN A 106 -38.35 55.73 17.48
N SER A 107 -37.14 56.22 17.77
CA SER A 107 -36.65 56.44 19.13
C SER A 107 -35.56 57.50 19.12
N ASP A 108 -36.02 58.73 19.28
CA ASP A 108 -35.27 59.90 19.70
C ASP A 108 -34.45 59.59 20.98
N VAL A 109 -33.13 59.40 20.83
CA VAL A 109 -32.18 59.47 21.95
C VAL A 109 -30.96 60.25 21.50
N ILE A 110 -31.05 61.55 21.76
CA ILE A 110 -29.94 62.47 21.92
C ILE A 110 -28.97 61.88 22.96
N MET A 111 -27.72 61.60 22.58
CA MET A 111 -26.58 61.76 23.48
C MET A 111 -25.39 62.36 22.74
N LYS A 112 -24.92 63.46 23.34
CA LYS A 112 -23.87 64.36 22.91
C LYS A 112 -22.49 63.70 22.90
N ASP A 113 -21.68 64.21 21.98
CA ASP A 113 -20.21 64.26 21.95
C ASP A 113 -19.48 63.75 23.20
N LYS A 114 -18.63 62.74 22.97
CA LYS A 114 -17.36 62.63 23.68
C LYS A 114 -16.34 61.94 22.78
N ASP A 115 -15.30 62.68 22.47
CA ASP A 115 -14.06 62.20 21.89
C ASP A 115 -13.62 60.89 22.55
N SER A 116 -13.68 59.79 21.81
CA SER A 116 -12.99 58.56 22.17
C SER A 116 -12.30 58.02 20.93
N THR A 117 -11.13 58.59 20.67
CA THR A 117 -10.03 57.94 19.97
C THR A 117 -9.79 56.57 20.60
N THR A 118 -10.42 55.54 20.02
CA THR A 118 -10.11 54.15 20.36
C THR A 118 -8.98 53.68 19.45
N THR A 119 -7.76 54.09 19.79
CA THR A 119 -6.52 53.46 19.32
C THR A 119 -6.50 52.02 19.85
N THR A 120 -7.02 51.08 19.06
CA THR A 120 -6.84 49.64 19.34
C THR A 120 -5.65 49.15 18.53
N ASN A 121 -4.49 49.22 19.18
CA ASN A 121 -3.24 48.50 18.93
C ASN A 121 -3.03 47.87 17.55
N SER A 122 -2.31 48.62 16.73
CA SER A 122 -1.40 48.11 15.71
C SER A 122 -0.32 47.22 16.33
N TYR A 123 -0.62 45.94 16.50
CA TYR A 123 0.36 44.83 16.48
C TYR A 123 -0.25 43.68 15.66
N SER A 124 -0.83 44.04 14.52
CA SER A 124 -1.31 43.07 13.54
C SER A 124 -0.10 42.66 12.70
N ASN A 125 0.34 41.42 12.90
CA ASN A 125 1.25 40.72 12.01
C ASN A 125 0.99 41.13 10.56
N PHE A 126 1.97 41.76 9.93
CA PHE A 126 2.01 42.07 8.50
C PHE A 126 2.06 40.72 7.75
N VAL A 127 0.93 40.02 7.70
CA VAL A 127 0.72 38.93 6.76
C VAL A 127 0.38 39.63 5.46
N PRO A 128 1.24 39.58 4.43
CA PRO A 128 0.92 40.15 3.14
C PRO A 128 -0.39 39.52 2.68
N GLN A 129 -1.44 40.32 2.54
CA GLN A 129 -2.63 39.88 1.79
C GLN A 129 -2.19 39.78 0.35
N ILE A 130 -1.62 38.62 -0.01
CA ILE A 130 -1.39 38.26 -1.41
C ILE A 130 -2.78 38.00 -1.96
N PRO A 131 -3.30 38.83 -2.88
CA PRO A 131 -4.60 38.57 -3.48
C PRO A 131 -4.48 37.28 -4.30
N PHE A 132 -5.17 36.23 -3.86
CA PHE A 132 -5.35 35.04 -4.68
C PHE A 132 -6.22 35.42 -5.87
N THR A 133 -5.59 35.76 -6.98
CA THR A 133 -6.32 35.95 -8.24
C THR A 133 -6.79 34.59 -8.73
N MET A 134 -7.99 34.55 -9.31
CA MET A 134 -8.56 33.34 -9.89
C MET A 134 -7.61 32.71 -10.94
N GLU A 135 -6.87 33.55 -11.68
CA GLU A 135 -5.88 33.12 -12.66
C GLU A 135 -4.72 32.32 -12.05
N MET A 136 -4.28 32.66 -10.83
CA MET A 136 -3.23 31.91 -10.14
C MET A 136 -3.72 30.54 -9.69
N VAL A 137 -4.98 30.44 -9.26
CA VAL A 137 -5.61 29.16 -8.89
C VAL A 137 -5.74 28.25 -10.11
N GLU A 138 -6.18 28.79 -11.25
CA GLU A 138 -6.29 28.05 -12.51
C GLU A 138 -4.93 27.53 -13.00
N LYS A 139 -3.88 28.36 -12.93
CA LYS A 139 -2.51 27.95 -13.26
C LYS A 139 -2.02 26.79 -12.38
N VAL A 140 -2.23 26.88 -11.07
CA VAL A 140 -1.85 25.81 -10.14
C VAL A 140 -2.62 24.53 -10.44
N TYR A 141 -3.92 24.63 -10.73
CA TYR A 141 -4.76 23.48 -11.05
C TYR A 141 -4.31 22.78 -12.34
N ASN A 142 -4.08 23.55 -13.42
CA ASN A 142 -3.61 23.01 -14.69
C ASN A 142 -2.22 22.35 -14.56
N GLN A 143 -1.32 22.95 -13.77
CA GLN A 143 -0.02 22.36 -13.49
C GLN A 143 -0.13 21.04 -12.71
N GLN A 144 -1.05 20.95 -11.74
CA GLN A 144 -1.31 19.70 -11.04
C GLN A 144 -1.80 18.61 -11.99
N ILE A 145 -2.74 18.92 -12.89
CA ILE A 145 -3.22 17.97 -13.90
C ILE A 145 -2.05 17.43 -14.74
N GLN A 146 -1.22 18.33 -15.29
CA GLN A 146 -0.07 17.94 -16.10
C GLN A 146 0.92 17.05 -15.34
N ASN A 147 1.14 17.33 -14.05
CA ASN A 147 2.00 16.50 -13.21
C ASN A 147 1.44 15.10 -13.02
N TYR A 148 0.13 14.96 -12.84
CA TYR A 148 -0.52 13.65 -12.74
C TYR A 148 -0.47 12.88 -14.06
N ASP A 149 -0.70 13.53 -15.19
CA ASP A 149 -0.59 12.89 -16.51
C ASP A 149 0.82 12.34 -16.76
N ARG A 150 1.84 13.13 -16.42
CA ARG A 150 3.24 12.68 -16.52
C ARG A 150 3.52 11.49 -15.60
N LEU A 151 2.97 11.49 -14.39
CA LEU A 151 3.14 10.39 -13.45
C LEU A 151 2.45 9.10 -13.93
N ILE A 152 1.26 9.24 -14.54
CA ILE A 152 0.53 8.12 -15.15
C ILE A 152 1.36 7.49 -16.26
N GLU A 153 1.99 8.30 -17.12
CA GLU A 153 2.82 7.80 -18.22
C GLU A 153 4.06 7.05 -17.70
N ILE A 154 4.78 7.64 -16.74
CA ILE A 154 5.95 6.98 -16.12
C ILE A 154 5.56 5.64 -15.49
N ASN A 155 4.44 5.60 -14.77
CA ASN A 155 3.97 4.37 -14.16
C ASN A 155 3.57 3.32 -15.20
N ARG A 156 2.94 3.72 -16.30
CA ARG A 156 2.61 2.84 -17.43
C ARG A 156 3.87 2.20 -18.00
N GLU A 157 4.90 2.99 -18.30
CA GLU A 157 6.17 2.49 -18.83
C GLU A 157 6.84 1.47 -17.89
N ILE A 158 6.86 1.76 -16.58
CA ILE A 158 7.42 0.85 -15.57
C ILE A 158 6.65 -0.47 -15.53
N ILE A 159 5.32 -0.42 -15.57
CA ILE A 159 4.46 -1.62 -15.56
C ILE A 159 4.69 -2.45 -16.82
N GLU A 160 4.75 -1.81 -18.00
CA GLU A 160 4.99 -2.48 -19.28
C GLU A 160 6.36 -3.15 -19.32
N LYS A 161 7.40 -2.45 -18.85
CA LYS A 161 8.77 -3.00 -18.77
C LYS A 161 8.82 -4.23 -17.88
N ARG A 162 8.25 -4.17 -16.67
CA ARG A 162 8.20 -5.32 -15.75
C ARG A 162 7.38 -6.47 -16.33
N HIS A 163 6.28 -6.19 -17.01
CA HIS A 163 5.50 -7.23 -17.69
C HIS A 163 6.30 -7.93 -18.78
N LYS A 164 7.11 -7.19 -19.55
CA LYS A 164 8.01 -7.78 -20.54
C LYS A 164 9.04 -8.70 -19.88
N GLU A 165 9.72 -8.22 -18.84
CA GLU A 165 10.71 -9.01 -18.09
C GLU A 165 10.10 -10.31 -17.52
N VAL A 166 8.88 -10.25 -16.96
CA VAL A 166 8.17 -11.42 -16.46
C VAL A 166 7.85 -12.43 -17.57
N ARG A 167 7.42 -11.96 -18.76
CA ARG A 167 7.18 -12.84 -19.91
C ARG A 167 8.46 -13.52 -20.39
N ASP A 168 9.54 -12.77 -20.51
CA ASP A 168 10.84 -13.30 -20.97
C ASP A 168 11.38 -14.34 -19.99
N LEU A 169 11.25 -14.10 -18.67
CA LEU A 169 11.62 -15.08 -17.64
C LEU A 169 10.75 -16.34 -17.69
N TYR A 170 9.44 -16.18 -17.89
CA TYR A 170 8.52 -17.30 -18.01
C TYR A 170 8.88 -18.19 -19.22
N GLU A 171 9.21 -17.58 -20.36
CA GLU A 171 9.62 -18.30 -21.57
C GLU A 171 10.92 -19.08 -21.35
N GLN A 172 11.92 -18.47 -20.68
CA GLN A 172 13.16 -19.15 -20.32
C GLN A 172 12.92 -20.35 -19.39
N ILE A 173 12.08 -20.20 -18.37
CA ILE A 173 11.72 -21.29 -17.46
C ILE A 173 11.03 -22.42 -18.24
N SER A 174 10.09 -22.08 -19.12
CA SER A 174 9.39 -23.06 -19.97
C SER A 174 10.35 -23.84 -20.88
N LYS A 175 11.32 -23.15 -21.49
CA LYS A 175 12.35 -23.78 -22.32
C LYS A 175 13.21 -24.75 -21.51
N ARG A 176 13.74 -24.32 -20.37
CA ARG A 176 14.55 -25.16 -19.48
C ARG A 176 13.79 -26.38 -18.97
N GLN A 177 12.50 -26.22 -18.65
CA GLN A 177 11.65 -27.35 -18.27
C GLN A 177 11.52 -28.38 -19.40
N THR A 178 11.36 -27.92 -20.64
CA THR A 178 11.27 -28.79 -21.81
C THR A 178 12.59 -29.55 -22.06
N ASP A 179 13.72 -28.86 -21.95
CA ASP A 179 15.04 -29.49 -22.13
C ASP A 179 15.33 -30.51 -21.01
N LEU A 180 14.95 -30.22 -19.77
CA LEU A 180 15.09 -31.15 -18.65
C LEU A 180 14.27 -32.43 -18.87
N VAL A 181 13.03 -32.31 -19.37
CA VAL A 181 12.19 -33.47 -19.69
C VAL A 181 12.85 -34.35 -20.75
N LYS A 182 13.39 -33.76 -21.82
CA LYS A 182 14.12 -34.51 -22.86
C LYS A 182 15.35 -35.24 -22.31
N LEU A 183 16.10 -34.61 -21.41
CA LEU A 183 17.27 -35.23 -20.78
C LEU A 183 16.87 -36.41 -19.87
N ILE A 184 15.76 -36.30 -19.13
CA ILE A 184 15.23 -37.39 -18.31
C ILE A 184 14.79 -38.56 -19.20
N GLU A 185 14.06 -38.28 -20.28
CA GLU A 185 13.64 -39.31 -21.25
C GLU A 185 14.84 -40.02 -21.87
N LEU A 186 15.88 -39.27 -22.28
CA LEU A 186 17.12 -39.84 -22.82
C LEU A 186 17.86 -40.72 -21.80
N ALA A 187 17.96 -40.28 -20.55
CA ALA A 187 18.61 -41.05 -19.48
C ALA A 187 17.86 -42.35 -19.19
N ASN A 188 16.52 -42.30 -19.16
CA ASN A 188 15.67 -43.48 -18.96
C ASN A 188 15.81 -44.48 -20.11
N SER A 189 15.83 -44.01 -21.37
CA SER A 189 16.06 -44.88 -22.54
C SER A 189 17.40 -45.63 -22.41
N LYS A 190 18.48 -44.92 -22.07
CA LYS A 190 19.80 -45.55 -21.88
C LYS A 190 19.83 -46.54 -20.72
N LEU A 191 19.09 -46.26 -19.65
CA LEU A 191 18.99 -47.18 -18.52
C LEU A 191 18.32 -48.50 -18.92
N GLU A 192 17.25 -48.44 -19.70
CA GLU A 192 16.59 -49.64 -20.23
C GLU A 192 17.50 -50.42 -21.19
N ASP A 193 18.27 -49.74 -22.05
CA ASP A 193 19.27 -50.38 -22.91
C ASP A 193 20.31 -51.15 -22.09
N LEU A 194 20.83 -50.54 -21.02
CA LEU A 194 21.80 -51.18 -20.11
C LEU A 194 21.21 -52.36 -19.36
N LYS A 195 19.95 -52.26 -18.92
CA LYS A 195 19.22 -53.35 -18.25
C LYS A 195 19.06 -54.58 -19.15
N ASN A 196 18.80 -54.36 -20.43
CA ASN A 196 18.70 -55.42 -21.43
C ASN A 196 20.05 -56.10 -21.69
N VAL A 197 21.16 -55.34 -21.70
CA VAL A 197 22.52 -55.88 -21.88
C VAL A 197 23.01 -56.67 -20.66
N THR A 198 22.60 -56.27 -19.45
CA THR A 198 23.11 -56.87 -18.19
C THR A 198 22.34 -58.10 -17.69
N GLY A 199 21.38 -58.61 -18.47
CA GLY A 199 20.77 -59.93 -18.19
C GLY A 199 20.00 -60.02 -16.87
N GLY A 200 19.40 -58.92 -16.39
CA GLY A 200 18.44 -58.95 -15.28
C GLY A 200 18.99 -59.19 -13.87
N GLN A 201 20.31 -59.26 -13.68
CA GLN A 201 20.92 -59.39 -12.35
C GLN A 201 21.57 -58.09 -11.88
N CYS A 202 20.77 -57.17 -11.33
CA CYS A 202 21.11 -56.34 -10.15
C CYS A 202 19.96 -55.36 -9.88
N GLY A 203 19.49 -55.30 -8.63
CA GLY A 203 18.42 -54.40 -8.17
C GLY A 203 18.84 -52.92 -8.14
N MET A 204 19.04 -52.32 -9.31
CA MET A 204 19.20 -50.87 -9.44
C MET A 204 17.81 -50.23 -9.33
N ARG A 205 17.53 -49.60 -8.18
CA ARG A 205 16.31 -48.80 -7.98
C ARG A 205 16.21 -47.75 -9.08
N SER A 206 15.00 -47.60 -9.63
CA SER A 206 14.73 -46.67 -10.73
C SER A 206 15.12 -45.24 -10.33
N VAL A 207 15.66 -44.46 -11.26
CA VAL A 207 15.92 -43.03 -11.05
C VAL A 207 14.64 -42.29 -10.66
N ALA A 208 13.47 -42.79 -11.10
CA ALA A 208 12.17 -42.29 -10.67
C ALA A 208 11.94 -42.49 -9.16
N ASP A 209 12.36 -43.61 -8.58
CA ASP A 209 12.23 -43.87 -7.13
C ASP A 209 13.15 -42.94 -6.32
N THR A 210 14.35 -42.67 -6.83
CA THR A 210 15.30 -41.73 -6.22
C THR A 210 14.76 -40.28 -6.28
N LEU A 211 14.10 -39.90 -7.38
CA LEU A 211 13.44 -38.59 -7.53
C LEU A 211 12.16 -38.46 -6.71
N LEU A 212 11.43 -39.56 -6.49
CA LEU A 212 10.27 -39.62 -5.59
C LEU A 212 10.71 -39.39 -4.14
N CYS A 213 11.81 -40.01 -3.71
CA CYS A 213 12.40 -39.81 -2.37
C CYS A 213 12.99 -38.40 -2.16
N ALA A 214 13.40 -37.70 -3.23
CA ALA A 214 13.93 -36.34 -3.15
C ALA A 214 12.85 -35.24 -3.06
N GLY A 215 11.56 -35.59 -3.01
CA GLY A 215 10.46 -34.61 -2.90
C GLY A 215 10.23 -33.77 -4.17
N ILE A 216 10.83 -34.15 -5.30
CA ILE A 216 10.71 -33.41 -6.58
C ILE A 216 9.42 -33.81 -7.32
N ALA A 217 8.85 -34.98 -7.02
CA ALA A 217 7.68 -35.53 -7.70
C ALA A 217 6.38 -34.75 -7.45
N ASP A 218 6.24 -34.06 -6.31
CA ASP A 218 5.02 -33.33 -5.96
C ASP A 218 4.69 -32.19 -6.93
N ASN A 219 5.70 -31.64 -7.61
CA ASN A 219 5.49 -30.62 -8.65
C ASN A 219 5.05 -31.19 -10.02
N LEU A 220 5.31 -32.48 -10.31
CA LEU A 220 4.93 -33.12 -11.57
C LEU A 220 3.50 -33.67 -11.52
N VAL A 221 3.06 -34.19 -10.38
CA VAL A 221 1.67 -34.67 -10.19
C VAL A 221 0.66 -33.51 -10.21
N LEU A 222 1.04 -32.33 -9.69
CA LEU A 222 0.18 -31.14 -9.77
C LEU A 222 -0.07 -30.61 -11.20
N LYS A 223 0.79 -30.94 -12.17
CA LYS A 223 0.57 -30.56 -13.58
C LYS A 223 -0.37 -31.51 -14.33
N ARG A 224 -0.58 -32.75 -13.88
CA ARG A 224 -1.54 -33.68 -14.50
C ARG A 224 -3.01 -33.40 -14.13
N GLN A 225 -3.26 -32.74 -12.99
CA GLN A 225 -4.62 -32.37 -12.56
C GLN A 225 -5.03 -30.91 -12.88
N ARG A 226 -4.17 -30.12 -13.54
CA ARG A 226 -4.51 -28.73 -13.94
C ARG A 226 -4.78 -28.53 -15.44
N LYS A 227 -5.03 -29.61 -16.18
CA LYS A 227 -5.72 -29.51 -17.48
C LYS A 227 -7.22 -29.70 -17.24
N ALA A 228 -7.94 -28.56 -17.25
CA ALA A 228 -9.37 -28.30 -17.04
C ALA A 228 -9.75 -27.92 -15.59
N PRO A 229 -10.42 -26.77 -15.34
CA PRO A 229 -11.36 -26.07 -16.23
C PRO A 229 -11.04 -24.57 -16.44
N ASN A 230 -10.60 -24.17 -17.64
CA ASN A 230 -10.59 -22.75 -18.06
C ASN A 230 -11.78 -22.38 -18.96
N GLU A 231 -12.90 -23.08 -18.80
CA GLU A 231 -14.14 -22.82 -19.54
C GLU A 231 -15.09 -21.87 -18.78
N LYS A 232 -14.97 -21.79 -17.45
CA LYS A 232 -15.75 -20.85 -16.62
C LYS A 232 -15.23 -19.40 -16.70
N ALA A 233 -13.91 -19.18 -16.81
CA ALA A 233 -13.37 -17.83 -16.96
C ALA A 233 -13.62 -17.24 -18.36
N ARG A 234 -13.73 -18.08 -19.41
CA ARG A 234 -14.13 -17.64 -20.76
C ARG A 234 -15.62 -17.24 -20.86
N LYS A 235 -16.50 -17.77 -19.99
CA LYS A 235 -17.92 -17.35 -19.92
C LYS A 235 -18.10 -16.04 -19.13
N GLN A 236 -17.30 -15.78 -18.10
CA GLN A 236 -17.37 -14.51 -17.36
C GLN A 236 -16.87 -13.29 -18.15
N ASN A 237 -15.91 -13.47 -19.08
CA ASN A 237 -15.45 -12.36 -19.92
C ASN A 237 -16.39 -12.01 -21.08
N ARG A 238 -17.20 -12.95 -21.60
CA ARG A 238 -18.21 -12.61 -22.62
C ARG A 238 -19.37 -11.78 -22.06
N ASN A 239 -19.80 -12.04 -20.83
CA ASN A 239 -20.87 -11.26 -20.20
C ASN A 239 -20.48 -9.81 -19.91
N LYS A 240 -19.18 -9.48 -19.78
CA LYS A 240 -18.73 -8.10 -19.57
C LYS A 240 -18.71 -7.27 -20.87
N GLU A 241 -18.51 -7.90 -22.03
CA GLU A 241 -18.57 -7.19 -23.32
C GLU A 241 -20.02 -6.88 -23.75
N GLU A 242 -20.99 -7.73 -23.41
CA GLU A 242 -22.41 -7.46 -23.71
C GLU A 242 -22.98 -6.31 -22.87
N PHE A 243 -22.62 -6.19 -21.59
CA PHE A 243 -23.03 -5.05 -20.76
C PHE A 243 -22.36 -3.72 -21.16
N GLY A 244 -21.12 -3.76 -21.66
CA GLY A 244 -20.41 -2.57 -22.14
C GLY A 244 -21.00 -1.96 -23.40
N ASN A 245 -21.59 -2.78 -24.28
CA ASN A 245 -22.21 -2.31 -25.52
C ASN A 245 -23.62 -1.75 -25.31
N HIS A 246 -24.37 -2.23 -24.31
CA HIS A 246 -25.70 -1.71 -24.00
C HIS A 246 -25.67 -0.26 -23.46
N PHE A 247 -24.59 0.13 -22.76
CA PHE A 247 -24.43 1.50 -22.25
C PHE A 247 -24.00 2.51 -23.32
N LYS A 248 -23.36 2.06 -24.41
CA LYS A 248 -22.99 2.93 -25.53
C LYS A 248 -24.17 3.24 -26.47
N SER A 249 -25.19 2.38 -26.50
CA SER A 249 -26.42 2.62 -27.27
C SER A 249 -27.34 3.66 -26.61
N LEU A 250 -27.33 3.78 -25.28
CA LEU A 250 -28.21 4.71 -24.55
C LEU A 250 -27.75 6.18 -24.58
N LYS A 251 -26.55 6.47 -25.07
CA LYS A 251 -25.98 7.82 -25.22
C LYS A 251 -26.10 8.39 -26.65
N ARG A 252 -26.80 7.70 -27.55
CA ARG A 252 -27.00 8.13 -28.96
C ARG A 252 -28.47 8.29 -29.36
N SER A 253 -29.39 8.31 -28.39
CA SER A 253 -30.79 8.73 -28.58
C SER A 253 -31.05 10.03 -27.86
#